data_AF-A0A0M2CYU9-F1
#
_entry.id   AF-A0A0M2CYU9-F1
#
_cell.length_a   1.000
_cell.length_b   1.000
_cell.length_c   1.000
_cell.angle_alpha   90.00
_cell.angle_beta   90.00
_cell.angle_gamma   90.00
#
_symmetry.space_group_name_H-M   'P 1'
#
loop_
_entity.id
_entity.type
_entity.pdbx_description
1 polymer ?
#
loop_
_entity_poly.entity_id
_entity_poly.type
_entity_poly.pdbx_seq_one_letter_code
_entity_poly.pdbx_strand_id
1 'polypeptide(L)'
;MGAQPVDYDPDEDPAFQKALRQYLSDQGVDRPFNPDTIAQSKQQTFGLQNPCTNRTGDILEDCLAERDCTTADGGEGVYMNVVVRQGEGPSTPWGEPMCVAVAEAEGGEEVVELPTFTLQDFRTLAVAPAASAVQPAPDTLRGMHTNVWAEARPQQFSTELGGFPVEVRAVPVQYAWDYGDGTALGPTELSGAPLAEGAWDVETDTSHVYTETGEYAVSLTTWFSGEYSVAGGPWLPVAGLNDVASAPVPISVWRSTVRNYADDCLENPQGTGC
;
A
#
# COMPACT_ATOMS: atom_id res chain seq x y z
N MET A 1 -26.91 15.78 -30.86
CA MET A 1 -26.11 14.67 -30.32
C MET A 1 -25.41 15.21 -29.09
N GLY A 2 -26.01 15.01 -27.91
CA GLY A 2 -25.42 15.47 -26.66
C GLY A 2 -24.33 14.49 -26.23
N ALA A 3 -23.11 14.97 -26.05
CA ALA A 3 -22.05 14.20 -25.43
C ALA A 3 -22.47 13.89 -23.98
N GLN A 4 -22.51 12.61 -23.61
CA GLN A 4 -22.69 12.22 -22.22
C GLN A 4 -21.43 12.65 -21.45
N PRO A 5 -21.57 13.17 -20.22
CA PRO A 5 -20.43 13.40 -19.36
C PRO A 5 -19.78 12.06 -19.07
N VAL A 6 -18.50 11.93 -19.40
CA VAL A 6 -17.67 10.82 -18.93
C VAL A 6 -17.50 11.08 -17.45
N ASP A 7 -17.94 10.14 -16.61
CA ASP A 7 -17.70 10.20 -15.16
C ASP A 7 -16.20 10.10 -14.96
N TYR A 8 -15.56 11.21 -14.63
CA TYR A 8 -14.13 11.27 -14.42
C TYR A 8 -13.84 10.77 -13.01
N ASP A 9 -13.34 9.54 -12.91
CA ASP A 9 -12.87 8.96 -11.66
C ASP A 9 -11.36 9.25 -11.49
N PRO A 10 -10.98 10.20 -10.62
CA PRO A 10 -9.57 10.49 -10.37
C PRO A 10 -8.80 9.31 -9.76
N ASP A 11 -9.49 8.34 -9.14
CA ASP A 11 -8.86 7.19 -8.49
C ASP A 11 -8.43 6.11 -9.50
N GLU A 12 -9.00 6.13 -10.71
CA GLU A 12 -8.68 5.19 -11.79
C GLU A 12 -7.80 5.81 -12.90
N ASP A 13 -7.55 7.13 -12.89
CA ASP A 13 -6.73 7.83 -13.89
C ASP A 13 -5.22 7.76 -13.54
N PRO A 14 -4.40 6.99 -14.28
CA PRO A 14 -2.98 6.83 -13.98
C PRO A 14 -2.17 8.12 -14.09
N ALA A 15 -2.59 9.06 -14.95
CA ALA A 15 -1.90 10.35 -15.13
C ALA A 15 -2.20 11.29 -13.97
N PHE A 16 -3.44 11.32 -13.49
CA PHE A 16 -3.81 12.04 -12.28
C PHE A 16 -3.13 11.47 -11.05
N GLN A 17 -3.15 10.15 -10.87
CA GLN A 17 -2.46 9.47 -9.77
C GLN A 17 -0.94 9.73 -9.79
N LYS A 18 -0.32 9.82 -10.97
CA LYS A 18 1.10 10.20 -11.10
C LYS A 18 1.34 11.68 -10.76
N ALA A 19 0.48 12.58 -11.23
CA ALA A 19 0.60 14.02 -10.97
C ALA A 19 0.33 14.38 -9.50
N LEU A 20 -0.64 13.72 -8.87
CA LEU A 20 -0.96 13.86 -7.45
C LEU A 20 0.21 13.39 -6.59
N ARG A 21 0.80 12.22 -6.88
CA ARG A 21 2.02 11.75 -6.20
C ARG A 21 3.19 12.73 -6.34
N GLN A 22 3.48 13.21 -7.55
CA GLN A 22 4.54 14.21 -7.75
C GLN A 22 4.28 15.51 -6.97
N TYR A 23 3.04 16.00 -6.98
CA TYR A 23 2.65 17.19 -6.23
C TYR A 23 2.81 17.00 -4.71
N LEU A 24 2.38 15.85 -4.18
CA LEU A 24 2.54 15.51 -2.78
C LEU A 24 4.03 15.40 -2.41
N SER A 25 4.87 14.85 -3.30
CA SER A 25 6.34 14.76 -3.13
C SER A 25 6.98 16.14 -3.03
N ASP A 26 6.62 17.03 -3.95
CA ASP A 26 7.16 18.39 -4.01
C ASP A 26 6.75 19.25 -2.80
N GLN A 27 5.58 18.96 -2.19
CA GLN A 27 5.13 19.60 -0.95
C GLN A 27 5.71 18.96 0.32
N GLY A 28 6.51 17.89 0.21
CA GLY A 28 7.00 17.14 1.35
C GLY A 28 5.90 16.41 2.13
N VAL A 29 4.71 16.29 1.53
CA VAL A 29 3.54 15.57 2.04
C VAL A 29 3.63 14.07 1.72
N ASP A 30 4.50 13.69 0.78
CA ASP A 30 4.77 12.32 0.34
C ASP A 30 5.75 11.59 1.25
N ARG A 31 5.44 11.59 2.54
CA ARG A 31 6.02 10.59 3.42
C ARG A 31 4.94 10.06 4.34
N PRO A 32 4.02 9.24 3.81
CA PRO A 32 3.29 8.39 4.73
C PRO A 32 4.30 7.53 5.55
N PHE A 33 5.54 7.30 5.11
CA PHE A 33 6.50 6.46 5.84
C PHE A 33 7.99 6.87 5.74
N ASN A 34 8.34 8.06 6.23
CA ASN A 34 9.69 8.31 6.75
C ASN A 34 9.94 7.32 7.92
N PRO A 35 11.13 6.74 8.13
CA PRO A 35 11.47 6.06 9.38
C PRO A 35 11.01 6.82 10.63
N ASP A 36 11.00 8.16 10.61
CA ASP A 36 10.46 8.99 11.68
C ASP A 36 8.94 8.85 11.85
N THR A 37 8.15 8.83 10.77
CA THR A 37 6.68 8.63 10.84
C THR A 37 6.34 7.21 11.29
N ILE A 38 7.10 6.21 10.82
CA ILE A 38 6.97 4.82 11.32
C ILE A 38 7.31 4.76 12.82
N ALA A 39 8.40 5.40 13.24
CA ALA A 39 8.81 5.43 14.64
C ALA A 39 7.78 6.16 15.52
N GLN A 40 7.18 7.24 15.02
CA GLN A 40 6.11 7.95 15.70
C GLN A 40 4.85 7.09 15.83
N SER A 41 4.45 6.36 14.78
CA SER A 41 3.30 5.45 14.83
C SER A 41 3.45 4.36 15.92
N LYS A 42 4.68 3.90 16.17
CA LYS A 42 4.98 2.92 17.22
C LYS A 42 4.82 3.46 18.65
N GLN A 43 4.73 4.78 18.81
CA GLN A 43 4.52 5.43 20.11
C GLN A 43 3.05 5.82 20.34
N GLN A 44 2.16 5.48 19.40
CA GLN A 44 0.74 5.78 19.48
C GLN A 44 0.01 4.69 20.25
N THR A 45 -0.74 5.09 21.26
CA THR A 45 -1.69 4.22 21.96
C THR A 45 -3.10 4.78 21.76
N PHE A 46 -4.02 3.93 21.33
CA PHE A 46 -5.42 4.30 21.15
C PHE A 46 -6.25 3.84 22.35
N GLY A 47 -7.27 4.63 22.70
CA GLY A 47 -8.15 4.33 23.81
C GLY A 47 -9.50 5.02 23.67
N LEU A 48 -10.37 4.77 24.65
CA LEU A 48 -11.70 5.30 24.75
C LEU A 48 -11.78 6.26 25.92
N GLN A 49 -12.33 7.45 25.66
CA GLN A 49 -12.57 8.45 26.67
C GLN A 49 -14.05 8.84 26.68
N ASN A 50 -14.62 8.99 27.87
CA ASN A 50 -15.98 9.48 28.02
C ASN A 50 -16.06 10.93 27.46
N PRO A 51 -16.92 11.24 26.48
CA PRO A 51 -17.03 12.59 25.93
C PRO A 51 -17.60 13.62 26.92
N CYS A 52 -18.19 13.16 28.01
CA CYS A 52 -18.70 13.97 29.11
C CYS A 52 -17.66 14.19 30.22
N THR A 53 -16.41 13.74 30.03
CA THR A 53 -15.32 14.02 30.97
C THR A 53 -15.25 15.51 31.26
N ASN A 54 -15.12 15.88 32.54
CA ASN A 54 -15.10 17.26 33.05
C ASN A 54 -16.42 18.05 32.97
N ARG A 55 -17.58 17.41 32.71
CA ARG A 55 -18.92 18.05 32.82
C ARG A 55 -19.53 17.78 34.20
N THR A 56 -20.36 18.70 34.70
CA THR A 56 -21.04 18.58 36.00
C THR A 56 -22.46 19.13 35.96
N GLY A 57 -23.30 18.72 36.91
CA GLY A 57 -24.71 19.17 37.01
C GLY A 57 -25.54 18.79 35.78
N ASP A 58 -26.51 19.64 35.43
CA ASP A 58 -27.43 19.42 34.31
C ASP A 58 -26.70 19.18 32.97
N ILE A 59 -25.53 19.80 32.76
CA ILE A 59 -24.70 19.63 31.55
C ILE A 59 -24.14 18.21 31.43
N LEU A 60 -23.85 17.57 32.57
CA LEU A 60 -23.44 16.16 32.59
C LEU A 60 -24.62 15.27 32.23
N GLU A 61 -25.79 15.51 32.81
CA GLU A 61 -27.00 14.71 32.56
C GLU A 61 -27.41 14.77 31.08
N ASP A 62 -27.44 15.97 30.49
CA ASP A 62 -27.73 16.17 29.07
C ASP A 62 -26.72 15.41 28.19
N CYS A 63 -25.42 15.52 28.52
CA CYS A 63 -24.37 14.82 27.78
C CYS A 63 -24.48 13.31 27.88
N LEU A 64 -24.81 12.77 29.06
CA LEU A 64 -24.97 11.33 29.26
C LEU A 64 -26.17 10.81 28.46
N ALA A 65 -27.28 11.55 28.42
CA ALA A 65 -28.46 11.16 27.66
C ALA A 65 -28.23 11.16 26.13
N GLU A 66 -27.35 12.01 25.62
CA GLU A 66 -26.99 12.06 24.19
C GLU A 66 -26.05 10.93 23.74
N ARG A 67 -25.50 10.14 24.68
CA ARG A 67 -24.53 9.08 24.36
C ARG A 67 -25.15 7.75 23.98
N ASP A 68 -26.43 7.54 24.27
CA ASP A 68 -27.06 6.24 24.07
C ASP A 68 -27.01 5.83 22.60
N CYS A 69 -26.57 4.60 22.36
CA CYS A 69 -26.45 4.02 21.03
C CYS A 69 -26.77 2.52 21.06
N THR A 70 -26.93 1.93 19.88
CA THR A 70 -27.09 0.48 19.72
C THR A 70 -25.80 -0.07 19.13
N THR A 71 -25.19 -1.05 19.81
CA THR A 71 -23.96 -1.68 19.34
C THR A 71 -24.20 -2.45 18.03
N ALA A 72 -23.13 -2.79 17.30
CA ALA A 72 -23.23 -3.55 16.06
C ALA A 72 -23.99 -4.89 16.22
N ASP A 73 -23.90 -5.51 17.40
CA ASP A 73 -24.60 -6.75 17.74
C ASP A 73 -26.05 -6.55 18.21
N GLY A 74 -26.55 -5.32 18.18
CA GLY A 74 -27.92 -4.97 18.59
C GLY A 74 -28.11 -4.78 20.10
N GLY A 75 -27.02 -4.68 20.87
CA GLY A 75 -27.06 -4.45 22.32
C GLY A 75 -27.15 -2.96 22.70
N GLU A 76 -27.42 -2.69 23.97
CA GLU A 76 -27.34 -1.34 24.54
C GLU A 76 -25.89 -0.89 24.64
N GLY A 77 -25.60 0.32 24.15
CA GLY A 77 -24.25 0.88 24.16
C GLY A 77 -24.24 2.38 24.43
N VAL A 78 -23.03 2.90 24.60
CA VAL A 78 -22.77 4.33 24.74
C VAL A 78 -21.65 4.77 23.81
N TYR A 79 -21.79 5.95 23.22
CA TYR A 79 -20.72 6.58 22.45
C TYR A 79 -19.56 6.97 23.37
N MET A 80 -18.36 6.56 22.96
CA MET A 80 -17.08 6.91 23.57
C MET A 80 -16.19 7.56 22.51
N ASN A 81 -15.47 8.63 22.88
CA ASN A 81 -14.50 9.23 21.99
C ASN A 81 -13.31 8.28 21.85
N VAL A 82 -12.94 7.95 20.62
CA VAL A 82 -11.64 7.33 20.38
C VAL A 82 -10.59 8.43 20.49
N VAL A 83 -9.55 8.17 21.28
CA VAL A 83 -8.46 9.10 21.52
C VAL A 83 -7.13 8.44 21.22
N VAL A 84 -6.19 9.22 20.70
CA VAL A 84 -4.80 8.82 20.49
C VAL A 84 -3.91 9.55 21.49
N ARG A 85 -2.96 8.83 22.08
CA ARG A 85 -1.91 9.37 22.95
C ARG A 85 -0.54 9.08 22.33
N GLN A 86 0.33 10.09 22.31
CA GLN A 86 1.72 9.98 21.83
C GLN A 86 2.66 9.89 23.04
N GLY A 87 3.18 8.70 23.34
CA GLY A 87 4.01 8.50 24.54
C GLY A 87 3.32 8.96 25.82
N GLU A 88 3.99 9.83 26.61
CA GLU A 88 3.45 10.40 27.86
C GLU A 88 2.63 11.70 27.66
N GLY A 89 2.31 12.07 26.41
CA GLY A 89 1.54 13.29 26.09
C GLY A 89 0.04 13.21 26.45
N PRO A 90 -0.71 14.32 26.25
CA PRO A 90 -2.16 14.31 26.41
C PRO A 90 -2.84 13.50 25.29
N SER A 91 -4.00 12.93 25.61
CA SER A 91 -4.85 12.26 24.63
C SER A 91 -5.60 13.28 23.76
N THR A 92 -5.70 13.01 22.46
CA THR A 92 -6.44 13.84 21.50
C THR A 92 -7.50 13.01 20.78
N PRO A 93 -8.70 13.55 20.48
CA PRO A 93 -9.71 12.83 19.70
C PRO A 93 -9.20 12.33 18.35
N TRP A 94 -9.65 11.14 17.95
CA TRP A 94 -9.33 10.49 16.68
C TRP A 94 -10.59 9.96 16.01
N GLY A 95 -10.85 10.40 14.78
CA GLY A 95 -12.00 9.92 14.00
C GLY A 95 -13.35 10.19 14.68
N GLU A 96 -14.33 9.37 14.33
CA GLU A 96 -15.67 9.42 14.91
C GLU A 96 -15.73 8.65 16.25
N PRO A 97 -16.61 9.06 17.18
CA PRO A 97 -16.87 8.28 18.39
C PRO A 97 -17.36 6.87 18.04
N MET A 98 -16.98 5.90 18.85
CA MET A 98 -17.44 4.51 18.69
C MET A 98 -18.51 4.15 19.72
N CYS A 99 -19.48 3.37 19.29
CA CYS A 99 -20.52 2.81 20.16
C CYS A 99 -20.00 1.53 20.82
N VAL A 100 -19.84 1.52 22.14
CA VAL A 100 -19.38 0.34 22.90
C VAL A 100 -20.43 -0.12 23.90
N ALA A 101 -20.36 -1.38 24.33
CA ALA A 101 -21.29 -1.86 25.34
C ALA A 101 -21.09 -1.10 26.66
N VAL A 102 -22.17 -0.86 27.39
CA VAL A 102 -22.12 -0.12 28.67
C VAL A 102 -21.11 -0.73 29.64
N ALA A 103 -21.05 -2.07 29.72
CA ALA A 103 -20.10 -2.79 30.57
C ALA A 103 -18.63 -2.53 30.21
N GLU A 104 -18.33 -2.22 28.95
CA GLU A 104 -16.98 -1.89 28.47
C GLU A 104 -16.62 -0.43 28.72
N ALA A 105 -17.62 0.45 28.77
CA ALA A 105 -17.47 1.87 29.09
C ALA A 105 -17.31 2.16 30.59
N GLU A 106 -17.71 1.23 31.48
CA GLU A 106 -17.72 1.41 32.94
C GLU A 106 -16.37 1.14 33.64
N GLY A 107 -15.25 1.25 32.92
CA GLY A 107 -13.92 1.24 33.52
C GLY A 107 -13.72 2.42 34.48
N GLY A 108 -13.21 2.18 35.69
CA GLY A 108 -12.83 3.25 36.64
C GLY A 108 -11.62 4.11 36.19
N GLU A 109 -11.18 3.93 34.95
CA GLU A 109 -10.06 4.63 34.32
C GLU A 109 -10.59 5.79 33.47
N GLU A 110 -9.86 6.91 33.45
CA GLU A 110 -10.23 8.08 32.62
C GLU A 110 -10.15 7.78 31.12
N VAL A 111 -9.27 6.85 30.74
CA VAL A 111 -9.11 6.35 29.37
C VAL A 111 -8.99 4.84 29.42
N VAL A 112 -9.85 4.12 28.69
CA VAL A 112 -9.79 2.66 28.54
C VAL A 112 -8.99 2.33 27.29
N GLU A 113 -7.86 1.63 27.40
CA GLU A 113 -7.01 1.32 26.24
C GLU A 113 -7.70 0.34 25.27
N LEU A 114 -7.63 0.63 23.97
CA LEU A 114 -8.17 -0.24 22.92
C LEU A 114 -7.20 -1.37 22.58
N PRO A 115 -7.70 -2.57 22.23
CA PRO A 115 -6.87 -3.63 21.66
C PRO A 115 -6.10 -3.12 20.45
N THR A 116 -4.79 -3.31 20.45
CA THR A 116 -3.92 -2.87 19.35
C THR A 116 -3.63 -4.01 18.38
N PHE A 117 -4.01 -3.84 17.11
CA PHE A 117 -3.61 -4.76 16.05
C PHE A 117 -2.15 -4.49 15.65
N THR A 118 -1.27 -5.44 15.95
CA THR A 118 0.18 -5.24 15.82
C THR A 118 0.68 -5.56 14.41
N LEU A 119 1.93 -5.17 14.11
CA LEU A 119 2.60 -5.62 12.89
C LEU A 119 2.75 -7.15 12.83
N GLN A 120 2.85 -7.83 13.98
CA GLN A 120 2.91 -9.29 14.00
C GLN A 120 1.59 -9.88 13.54
N ASP A 121 0.46 -9.35 14.03
CA ASP A 121 -0.88 -9.75 13.59
C ASP A 121 -1.05 -9.48 12.09
N PHE A 122 -0.60 -8.31 11.62
CA PHE A 122 -0.67 -7.95 10.21
C PHE A 122 0.12 -8.92 9.31
N ARG A 123 1.29 -9.37 9.77
CA ARG A 123 2.11 -10.37 9.06
C ARG A 123 1.50 -11.77 9.06
N THR A 124 0.56 -12.06 9.96
CA THR A 124 -0.19 -13.33 9.91
C THR A 124 -1.29 -13.32 8.84
N LEU A 125 -1.72 -12.14 8.39
CA LEU A 125 -2.66 -12.03 7.28
C LEU A 125 -1.97 -12.51 6.00
N ALA A 126 -2.67 -13.37 5.25
CA ALA A 126 -2.22 -13.85 3.95
C ALA A 126 -2.41 -12.76 2.87
N VAL A 127 -1.69 -11.64 3.02
CA VAL A 127 -1.66 -10.56 2.03
C VAL A 127 -1.10 -11.11 0.73
N ALA A 128 -1.90 -11.05 -0.33
CA ALA A 128 -1.48 -11.53 -1.64
C ALA A 128 -0.33 -10.66 -2.17
N PRO A 129 0.71 -11.26 -2.78
CA PRO A 129 1.80 -10.52 -3.41
C PRO A 129 1.29 -9.70 -4.59
N ALA A 130 1.97 -8.60 -4.90
CA ALA A 130 1.76 -7.87 -6.14
C ALA A 130 2.12 -8.75 -7.35
N ALA A 131 1.39 -8.63 -8.44
CA ALA A 131 1.81 -9.28 -9.69
C ALA A 131 2.93 -8.46 -10.33
N SER A 132 4.04 -9.11 -10.67
CA SER A 132 5.16 -8.51 -11.37
C SER A 132 5.10 -8.84 -12.87
N ALA A 133 5.27 -7.83 -13.71
CA ALA A 133 5.30 -8.00 -15.15
C ALA A 133 6.52 -7.31 -15.76
N VAL A 134 6.98 -7.84 -16.90
CA VAL A 134 8.22 -7.45 -17.57
C VAL A 134 7.99 -7.34 -19.08
N GLN A 135 8.59 -6.34 -19.73
CA GLN A 135 8.52 -6.10 -21.17
C GLN A 135 9.88 -5.64 -21.73
N PRO A 136 10.40 -6.27 -22.80
CA PRO A 136 9.92 -7.54 -23.36
C PRO A 136 10.22 -8.72 -22.42
N ALA A 137 9.37 -9.74 -22.46
CA ALA A 137 9.56 -11.00 -21.74
C ALA A 137 9.07 -12.19 -22.61
N PRO A 138 9.69 -13.38 -22.49
CA PRO A 138 10.80 -13.70 -21.58
C PRO A 138 12.16 -13.18 -22.06
N ASP A 139 12.28 -12.77 -23.32
CA ASP A 139 13.54 -12.39 -23.93
C ASP A 139 13.71 -10.87 -23.99
N THR A 140 14.87 -10.38 -23.57
CA THR A 140 15.28 -8.98 -23.75
C THR A 140 16.67 -8.88 -24.38
N LEU A 141 17.12 -7.68 -24.72
CA LEU A 141 18.41 -7.43 -25.34
C LEU A 141 19.34 -6.66 -24.41
N ARG A 142 20.59 -7.11 -24.34
CA ARG A 142 21.68 -6.41 -23.66
C ARG A 142 21.79 -4.99 -24.21
N GLY A 143 21.89 -4.01 -23.31
CA GLY A 143 22.02 -2.60 -23.65
C GLY A 143 20.72 -1.91 -24.06
N MET A 144 19.58 -2.58 -23.86
CA MET A 144 18.25 -2.05 -24.16
C MET A 144 17.40 -1.97 -22.90
N HIS A 145 16.43 -1.05 -22.87
CA HIS A 145 15.53 -0.88 -21.74
C HIS A 145 14.53 -2.04 -21.65
N THR A 146 14.57 -2.72 -20.49
CA THR A 146 13.60 -3.72 -20.06
C THR A 146 12.68 -3.07 -19.05
N ASN A 147 11.42 -2.83 -19.43
CA ASN A 147 10.41 -2.25 -18.57
C ASN A 147 9.91 -3.30 -17.56
N VAL A 148 9.77 -2.91 -16.29
CA VAL A 148 9.11 -3.74 -15.27
C VAL A 148 8.03 -2.93 -14.56
N TRP A 149 6.93 -3.55 -14.17
CA TRP A 149 5.89 -2.89 -13.38
C TRP A 149 5.17 -3.88 -12.46
N ALA A 150 4.61 -3.31 -11.40
CA ALA A 150 3.86 -4.01 -10.37
C ALA A 150 2.38 -3.70 -10.51
N GLU A 151 1.55 -4.73 -10.42
CA GLU A 151 0.11 -4.63 -10.28
C GLU A 151 -0.27 -5.06 -8.86
N ALA A 152 -0.56 -4.08 -8.01
CA ALA A 152 -0.97 -4.28 -6.63
C ALA A 152 -2.28 -3.53 -6.38
N ARG A 153 -3.16 -4.11 -5.55
CA ARG A 153 -4.43 -3.50 -5.17
C ARG A 153 -4.61 -3.54 -3.65
N PRO A 154 -5.38 -2.60 -3.07
CA PRO A 154 -5.81 -2.71 -1.69
C PRO A 154 -6.53 -4.04 -1.42
N GLN A 155 -6.27 -4.63 -0.25
CA GLN A 155 -6.88 -5.88 0.20
C GLN A 155 -7.59 -5.66 1.54
N GLN A 156 -8.68 -6.39 1.78
CA GLN A 156 -9.45 -6.31 3.02
C GLN A 156 -9.54 -7.68 3.67
N PHE A 157 -9.48 -7.71 5.01
CA PHE A 157 -9.52 -8.91 5.82
C PHE A 157 -10.43 -8.70 7.03
N SER A 158 -11.16 -9.76 7.39
CA SER A 158 -11.89 -9.84 8.66
C SER A 158 -11.15 -10.80 9.59
N THR A 159 -10.93 -10.40 10.84
CA THR A 159 -10.26 -11.20 11.88
C THR A 159 -10.85 -10.86 13.25
N GLU A 160 -10.29 -11.44 14.31
CA GLU A 160 -10.66 -11.13 15.69
C GLU A 160 -9.43 -10.76 16.52
N LEU A 161 -9.59 -9.82 17.44
CA LEU A 161 -8.56 -9.42 18.39
C LEU A 161 -9.18 -9.31 19.79
N GLY A 162 -8.74 -10.16 20.72
CA GLY A 162 -9.28 -10.15 22.09
C GLY A 162 -10.79 -10.43 22.18
N GLY A 163 -11.38 -11.11 21.19
CA GLY A 163 -12.81 -11.40 21.11
C GLY A 163 -13.64 -10.35 20.37
N PHE A 164 -13.01 -9.26 19.89
CA PHE A 164 -13.67 -8.24 19.08
C PHE A 164 -13.48 -8.50 17.58
N PRO A 165 -14.52 -8.30 16.74
CA PRO A 165 -14.35 -8.33 15.30
C PRO A 165 -13.46 -7.17 14.85
N VAL A 166 -12.48 -7.47 13.99
CA VAL A 166 -11.54 -6.50 13.44
C VAL A 166 -11.53 -6.60 11.92
N GLU A 167 -11.79 -5.47 11.26
CA GLU A 167 -11.59 -5.31 9.83
C GLU A 167 -10.21 -4.70 9.59
N VAL A 168 -9.46 -5.22 8.60
CA VAL A 168 -8.10 -4.76 8.28
C VAL A 168 -8.03 -4.43 6.79
N ARG A 169 -7.45 -3.27 6.46
CA ARG A 169 -7.14 -2.84 5.11
C ARG A 169 -5.63 -2.84 4.90
N ALA A 170 -5.17 -3.54 3.87
CA ALA A 170 -3.77 -3.56 3.44
C ALA A 170 -3.63 -2.80 2.12
N VAL A 171 -2.91 -1.68 2.13
CA VAL A 171 -2.73 -0.82 0.94
C VAL A 171 -1.27 -0.87 0.51
N PRO A 172 -0.95 -1.19 -0.76
CA PRO A 172 0.43 -1.20 -1.23
C PRO A 172 0.98 0.23 -1.30
N VAL A 173 2.17 0.45 -0.72
CA VAL A 173 2.74 1.80 -0.61
C VAL A 173 4.18 1.90 -1.11
N GLN A 174 4.95 0.81 -1.12
CA GLN A 174 6.32 0.82 -1.64
C GLN A 174 6.67 -0.47 -2.39
N TYR A 175 7.61 -0.35 -3.32
CA TYR A 175 8.09 -1.39 -4.20
C TYR A 175 9.62 -1.37 -4.22
N ALA A 176 10.24 -2.55 -4.19
CA ALA A 176 11.67 -2.71 -4.45
C ALA A 176 11.86 -3.84 -5.46
N TRP A 177 12.60 -3.53 -6.51
CA TRP A 177 12.96 -4.44 -7.59
C TRP A 177 14.40 -4.88 -7.42
N ASP A 178 14.63 -6.18 -7.51
CA ASP A 178 15.96 -6.76 -7.75
C ASP A 178 15.94 -7.34 -9.18
N TYR A 179 16.84 -6.86 -10.03
CA TYR A 179 16.90 -7.24 -11.44
C TYR A 179 17.66 -8.56 -11.66
N GLY A 180 18.25 -9.14 -10.62
CA GLY A 180 18.95 -10.42 -10.66
C GLY A 180 20.39 -10.35 -11.17
N ASP A 181 20.83 -9.19 -11.67
CA ASP A 181 22.21 -8.93 -12.11
C ASP A 181 23.06 -8.22 -11.04
N GLY A 182 22.55 -8.13 -9.81
CA GLY A 182 23.16 -7.42 -8.68
C GLY A 182 22.78 -5.94 -8.60
N THR A 183 21.95 -5.44 -9.52
CA THR A 183 21.36 -4.10 -9.45
C THR A 183 19.91 -4.15 -8.97
N ALA A 184 19.45 -3.04 -8.40
CA ALA A 184 18.13 -2.92 -7.79
C ALA A 184 17.58 -1.51 -7.93
N LEU A 185 16.26 -1.38 -7.86
CA LEU A 185 15.54 -0.12 -7.77
C LEU A 185 14.66 -0.10 -6.53
N GLY A 186 14.68 1.01 -5.80
CA GLY A 186 13.84 1.24 -4.63
C GLY A 186 14.55 1.00 -3.28
N PRO A 187 13.80 1.06 -2.16
CA PRO A 187 12.35 1.24 -2.06
C PRO A 187 11.85 2.52 -2.74
N THR A 188 10.74 2.43 -3.46
CA THR A 188 10.12 3.54 -4.21
C THR A 188 8.59 3.39 -4.23
N GLU A 189 7.86 4.49 -4.41
CA GLU A 189 6.40 4.47 -4.58
C GLU A 189 5.97 4.21 -6.04
N LEU A 190 6.96 4.16 -6.93
CA LEU A 190 6.76 3.96 -8.36
C LEU A 190 6.45 2.49 -8.65
N SER A 191 5.20 2.20 -8.98
CA SER A 191 4.76 0.87 -9.42
C SER A 191 5.14 0.56 -10.88
N GLY A 192 5.47 1.57 -11.68
CA GLY A 192 5.64 1.43 -13.13
C GLY A 192 4.31 1.30 -13.88
N ALA A 193 4.39 1.14 -15.20
CA ALA A 193 3.24 0.93 -16.10
C ALA A 193 3.66 0.14 -17.36
N PRO A 194 2.73 -0.55 -18.04
CA PRO A 194 3.02 -1.18 -19.32
C PRO A 194 3.38 -0.15 -20.39
N LEU A 195 4.23 -0.55 -21.34
CA LEU A 195 4.54 0.26 -22.52
C LEU A 195 3.33 0.33 -23.46
N ALA A 196 3.27 1.39 -24.26
CA ALA A 196 2.32 1.48 -25.35
C ALA A 196 2.51 0.33 -26.35
N GLU A 197 1.43 -0.10 -27.00
CA GLU A 197 1.49 -1.21 -27.96
C GLU A 197 2.53 -0.94 -29.07
N GLY A 198 3.43 -1.90 -29.29
CA GLY A 198 4.50 -1.80 -30.28
C GLY A 198 5.71 -0.96 -29.86
N ALA A 199 5.68 -0.30 -28.69
CA ALA A 199 6.85 0.36 -28.13
C ALA A 199 7.82 -0.67 -27.51
N TRP A 200 9.11 -0.48 -27.75
CA TRP A 200 10.20 -1.26 -27.19
C TRP A 200 11.40 -0.32 -27.02
N ASP A 201 12.33 -0.65 -26.11
CA ASP A 201 13.50 0.18 -25.79
C ASP A 201 13.17 1.61 -25.33
N VAL A 202 12.14 1.74 -24.50
CA VAL A 202 11.74 3.03 -23.92
C VAL A 202 12.14 3.05 -22.45
N GLU A 203 12.89 4.08 -22.06
CA GLU A 203 13.18 4.35 -20.65
C GLU A 203 11.89 4.70 -19.91
N THR A 204 11.62 3.98 -18.83
CA THR A 204 10.55 4.26 -17.87
C THR A 204 11.13 4.43 -16.48
N ASP A 205 10.33 4.97 -15.56
CA ASP A 205 10.72 5.19 -14.16
C ASP A 205 11.17 3.90 -13.44
N THR A 206 10.80 2.74 -13.98
CA THR A 206 11.12 1.40 -13.46
C THR A 206 11.87 0.53 -14.48
N SER A 207 12.33 1.08 -15.60
CA SER A 207 13.08 0.29 -16.59
C SER A 207 14.51 -0.01 -16.13
N HIS A 208 15.07 -1.12 -16.64
CA HIS A 208 16.46 -1.51 -16.39
C HIS A 208 17.19 -1.88 -17.67
N VAL A 209 18.50 -1.67 -17.69
CA VAL A 209 19.37 -2.00 -18.84
C VAL A 209 20.43 -3.02 -18.40
N TYR A 210 20.28 -4.25 -18.89
CA TYR A 210 21.25 -5.32 -18.63
C TYR A 210 22.54 -5.11 -19.42
N THR A 211 23.69 -5.28 -18.75
CA THR A 211 25.02 -5.05 -19.34
C THR A 211 25.71 -6.31 -19.82
N GLU A 212 25.20 -7.49 -19.47
CA GLU A 212 25.72 -8.80 -19.87
C GLU A 212 24.58 -9.69 -20.37
N THR A 213 24.90 -10.69 -21.20
CA THR A 213 23.94 -11.70 -21.64
C THR A 213 23.88 -12.83 -20.62
N GLY A 214 22.68 -13.36 -20.35
CA GLY A 214 22.50 -14.44 -19.40
C GLY A 214 21.03 -14.64 -19.01
N GLU A 215 20.81 -15.59 -18.11
CA GLU A 215 19.50 -15.81 -17.48
C GLU A 215 19.47 -15.06 -16.15
N TYR A 216 18.41 -14.27 -15.95
CA TYR A 216 18.18 -13.52 -14.73
C TYR A 216 16.76 -13.75 -14.21
N ALA A 217 16.51 -13.37 -12.96
CA ALA A 217 15.19 -13.44 -12.35
C ALA A 217 14.88 -12.09 -11.69
N VAL A 218 13.92 -11.37 -12.25
CA VAL A 218 13.45 -10.11 -11.68
C VAL A 218 12.54 -10.44 -10.52
N SER A 219 12.85 -9.94 -9.32
CA SER A 219 12.02 -10.12 -8.15
C SER A 219 11.51 -8.79 -7.62
N LEU A 220 10.34 -8.83 -6.98
CA LEU A 220 9.65 -7.68 -6.42
C LEU A 220 9.35 -7.93 -4.96
N THR A 221 9.65 -6.95 -4.11
CA THR A 221 9.12 -6.86 -2.74
C THR A 221 8.18 -5.67 -2.65
N THR A 222 6.98 -5.88 -2.16
CA THR A 222 5.98 -4.83 -1.94
C THR A 222 5.73 -4.65 -0.45
N TRP A 223 5.76 -3.42 0.03
CA TRP A 223 5.34 -3.08 1.39
C TRP A 223 3.91 -2.57 1.40
N PHE A 224 3.12 -3.10 2.33
CA PHE A 224 1.74 -2.73 2.57
C PHE A 224 1.62 -1.95 3.88
N SER A 225 0.93 -0.82 3.82
CA SER A 225 0.41 -0.11 5.00
C SER A 225 -0.86 -0.78 5.47
N GLY A 226 -1.02 -0.91 6.79
CA GLY A 226 -2.20 -1.48 7.41
C GLY A 226 -3.03 -0.42 8.11
N GLU A 227 -4.35 -0.50 7.97
CA GLU A 227 -5.30 0.15 8.86
C GLU A 227 -6.26 -0.91 9.41
N TYR A 228 -6.71 -0.77 10.65
CA TYR A 228 -7.66 -1.69 11.26
C TYR A 228 -8.80 -0.95 11.96
N SER A 229 -9.98 -1.53 11.97
CA SER A 229 -11.17 -1.03 12.67
C SER A 229 -11.65 -2.11 13.63
N VAL A 230 -11.86 -1.75 14.89
CA VAL A 230 -12.35 -2.65 15.94
C VAL A 230 -13.84 -2.40 16.13
N ALA A 231 -14.67 -3.45 16.01
CA ALA A 231 -16.12 -3.41 16.24
C ALA A 231 -16.85 -2.28 15.47
N GLY A 232 -16.39 -1.96 14.26
CA GLY A 232 -16.97 -0.89 13.43
C GLY A 232 -16.61 0.54 13.87
N GLY A 233 -15.63 0.69 14.77
CA GLY A 233 -15.06 1.99 15.15
C GLY A 233 -14.22 2.64 14.04
N PRO A 234 -13.60 3.79 14.31
CA PRO A 234 -12.75 4.47 13.33
C PRO A 234 -11.55 3.61 12.92
N TRP A 235 -11.04 3.88 11.71
CA TRP A 235 -9.82 3.23 11.22
C TRP A 235 -8.60 3.75 11.99
N LEU A 236 -7.82 2.80 12.50
CA LEU A 236 -6.60 3.00 13.27
C LEU A 236 -5.40 2.49 12.45
N PRO A 237 -4.28 3.20 12.42
CA PRO A 237 -3.10 2.75 11.71
C PRO A 237 -2.44 1.55 12.40
N VAL A 238 -1.96 0.58 11.61
CA VAL A 238 -1.05 -0.47 12.08
C VAL A 238 0.36 0.11 12.15
N ALA A 239 1.02 -0.03 13.30
CA ALA A 239 2.37 0.48 13.49
C ALA A 239 3.43 -0.35 12.72
N GLY A 240 3.69 0.02 11.47
CA GLY A 240 4.70 -0.58 10.60
C GLY A 240 4.14 -1.04 9.25
N LEU A 241 4.99 -1.70 8.46
CA LEU A 241 4.66 -2.16 7.12
C LEU A 241 4.83 -3.67 7.01
N ASN A 242 3.89 -4.33 6.33
CA ASN A 242 4.01 -5.73 5.98
C ASN A 242 4.69 -5.86 4.61
N ASP A 243 5.86 -6.50 4.57
CA ASP A 243 6.60 -6.79 3.35
C ASP A 243 6.21 -8.14 2.76
N VAL A 244 5.87 -8.16 1.46
CA VAL A 244 5.45 -9.37 0.74
C VAL A 244 6.26 -9.49 -0.54
N ALA A 245 6.93 -10.62 -0.72
CA ALA A 245 7.70 -10.93 -1.92
C ALA A 245 6.81 -11.57 -3.00
N SER A 246 6.95 -11.11 -4.24
CA SER A 246 6.32 -11.70 -5.41
C SER A 246 7.15 -12.85 -5.99
N ALA A 247 6.50 -13.71 -6.77
CA ALA A 247 7.20 -14.75 -7.52
C ALA A 247 8.16 -14.09 -8.55
N PRO A 248 9.42 -14.53 -8.66
CA PRO A 248 10.35 -13.96 -9.62
C PRO A 248 9.90 -14.20 -11.07
N VAL A 249 10.11 -13.21 -11.94
CA VAL A 249 9.90 -13.32 -13.39
C VAL A 249 11.24 -13.67 -14.05
N PRO A 250 11.40 -14.87 -14.63
CA PRO A 250 12.62 -15.23 -15.34
C PRO A 250 12.72 -14.45 -16.65
N ILE A 251 13.93 -14.01 -16.98
CA ILE A 251 14.23 -13.36 -18.24
C ILE A 251 15.55 -13.87 -18.83
N SER A 252 15.62 -13.88 -20.16
CA SER A 252 16.83 -14.23 -20.92
C SER A 252 17.34 -12.99 -21.65
N VAL A 253 18.54 -12.54 -21.30
CA VAL A 253 19.18 -11.37 -21.92
C VAL A 253 20.06 -11.83 -23.08
N TRP A 254 19.65 -11.50 -24.29
CA TRP A 254 20.33 -11.84 -25.52
C TRP A 254 21.20 -10.70 -26.04
N ARG A 255 22.05 -10.99 -27.02
CA ARG A 255 22.73 -9.98 -27.82
C ARG A 255 22.41 -10.21 -29.29
N SER A 256 22.26 -9.13 -30.04
CA SER A 256 22.23 -9.19 -31.50
C SER A 256 23.66 -9.15 -32.04
N THR A 257 23.95 -9.99 -33.04
CA THR A 257 25.20 -9.93 -33.80
C THR A 257 24.90 -9.72 -35.27
N VAL A 258 25.38 -8.60 -35.83
CA VAL A 258 25.27 -8.30 -37.25
C VAL A 258 26.53 -8.79 -37.97
N ARG A 259 26.35 -9.50 -39.08
CA ARG A 259 27.43 -9.88 -40.00
C ARG A 259 27.09 -9.36 -41.39
N ASN A 260 28.04 -8.68 -42.02
CA ASN A 260 27.92 -8.22 -43.40
C ASN A 260 28.54 -9.28 -44.32
N TYR A 261 27.86 -9.56 -45.43
CA TYR A 261 28.32 -10.45 -46.47
C TYR A 261 28.42 -9.67 -47.79
N ALA A 262 29.38 -10.04 -48.64
CA ALA A 262 29.74 -9.25 -49.82
C ALA A 262 28.70 -9.31 -50.95
N ASP A 263 28.08 -10.48 -51.14
CA ASP A 263 27.13 -10.75 -52.23
C ASP A 263 25.72 -10.98 -51.65
N ASP A 264 24.68 -10.73 -52.44
CA ASP A 264 23.32 -11.15 -52.11
C ASP A 264 23.06 -12.63 -52.47
N CYS A 265 21.95 -13.19 -51.97
CA CYS A 265 21.61 -14.60 -52.18
C CYS A 265 21.19 -14.95 -53.62
N LEU A 266 20.96 -13.96 -54.48
CA LEU A 266 20.68 -14.18 -55.89
C LEU A 266 22.00 -14.29 -56.68
N GLU A 267 23.01 -13.51 -56.30
CA GLU A 267 24.34 -13.53 -56.91
C GLU A 267 25.21 -14.70 -56.40
N ASN A 268 25.16 -14.98 -55.10
CA ASN A 268 25.90 -16.08 -54.48
C ASN A 268 24.99 -16.92 -53.55
N PRO A 269 24.20 -17.85 -54.13
CA PRO A 269 23.28 -18.70 -53.36
C PRO A 269 23.96 -19.67 -52.38
N GLN A 270 25.29 -19.78 -52.41
CA GLN A 270 26.09 -20.62 -51.51
C GLN A 270 26.91 -19.78 -50.51
N GLY A 271 26.71 -18.47 -50.48
CA GLY A 271 27.40 -17.57 -49.56
C GLY A 271 26.89 -17.74 -48.13
N THR A 272 27.75 -17.54 -47.13
CA THR A 272 27.44 -17.73 -45.70
C THR A 272 26.31 -16.84 -45.15
N GLY A 273 25.88 -15.82 -45.90
CA GLY A 273 24.71 -14.96 -45.58
C GLY A 273 23.38 -15.49 -46.11
N CYS A 274 23.42 -16.64 -46.77
CA CYS A 274 22.35 -17.41 -47.38
C CYS A 274 22.44 -18.85 -46.84
#